data_AF-A0A9E5C2N0-F1
#
_entry.id   AF-A0A9E5C2N0-F1
#
_cell.length_a   1.000
_cell.length_b   1.000
_cell.length_c   1.000
_cell.angle_alpha   90.00
_cell.angle_beta   90.00
_cell.angle_gamma   90.00
#
_symmetry.space_group_name_H-M   'P 1'
#
loop_
_entity.id
_entity.type
_entity.pdbx_description
1 polymer ?
#
loop_
_entity_poly.entity_id
_entity_poly.type
_entity_poly.pdbx_seq_one_letter_code
_entity_poly.pdbx_strand_id
1 'polypeptide(L)'
;MRTFAFLFVSFAGLIAMACGQGTYPLDIFYEMHYQQTYKSGEPPRLAGVEGAVPVDWVPAPKSTSFNTGQHLFSVNCSICHGQDAKGRGPVLEMMRESYGYTPVIDPPDLTRKPKAAIMGILRSVTRPFGPDSVMPPFAKLLTSGEIEAIAEYISTELAVAAPPTGEPAATKAPAATPVPGALQISADGDNLKFDQSQLPEVSTGTEVVVVFSNVSGINQHNWVLVPSGTKDAVAQRGVTAGPQNGWLQPGDPDVIASTD
;
A
#
# COMPACT_ATOMS: atom_id res chain seq x y z
N MET A 1 34.22 -8.07 55.47
CA MET A 1 33.83 -7.32 54.25
C MET A 1 33.70 -8.18 52.99
N ARG A 2 34.62 -9.11 52.70
CA ARG A 2 34.55 -9.96 51.48
C ARG A 2 33.31 -10.87 51.40
N THR A 3 32.84 -11.43 52.51
CA THR A 3 31.66 -12.31 52.56
C THR A 3 30.32 -11.60 52.33
N PHE A 4 30.18 -10.35 52.78
CA PHE A 4 28.98 -9.55 52.51
C PHE A 4 28.89 -9.10 51.04
N ALA A 5 30.03 -8.85 50.39
CA ALA A 5 30.07 -8.52 48.96
C ALA A 5 29.63 -9.70 48.09
N PHE A 6 30.00 -10.93 48.43
CA PHE A 6 29.53 -12.12 47.70
C PHE A 6 28.02 -12.34 47.84
N LEU A 7 27.47 -12.18 49.04
CA LEU A 7 26.03 -12.31 49.28
C LEU A 7 25.21 -11.25 48.53
N PHE A 8 25.70 -10.01 48.45
CA PHE A 8 25.02 -8.93 47.73
C PHE A 8 25.07 -9.13 46.22
N VAL A 9 26.20 -9.60 45.67
CA VAL A 9 26.34 -9.91 44.24
C VAL A 9 25.46 -11.11 43.85
N SER A 10 25.39 -12.15 44.69
CA SER A 10 24.51 -13.30 44.45
C SER A 10 23.03 -12.93 44.52
N PHE A 11 22.62 -12.06 45.44
CA PHE A 11 21.23 -11.61 45.55
C PHE A 11 20.82 -10.68 44.39
N ALA A 12 21.72 -9.78 43.95
CA ALA A 12 21.50 -8.94 42.78
C ALA A 12 21.37 -9.76 41.48
N GLY A 13 22.15 -10.83 41.32
CA GLY A 13 22.05 -11.75 40.18
C GLY A 13 20.71 -12.49 40.11
N LEU A 14 20.17 -12.91 41.26
CA LEU A 14 18.86 -13.59 41.35
C LEU A 14 17.68 -12.65 41.00
N ILE A 15 17.75 -11.38 41.38
CA ILE A 15 16.71 -10.39 41.04
C ILE A 15 16.68 -10.09 39.53
N ALA A 16 17.85 -10.02 38.89
CA ALA A 16 17.93 -9.77 37.45
C ALA A 16 17.36 -10.92 36.59
N MET A 17 17.45 -12.17 37.06
CA MET A 17 16.84 -13.33 36.38
C MET A 17 15.33 -13.44 36.61
N ALA A 18 14.81 -12.90 37.72
CA ALA A 18 13.38 -12.98 38.06
C ALA A 18 12.49 -12.03 37.25
N CYS A 19 13.06 -11.02 36.59
CA CYS A 19 12.32 -10.04 35.77
C CYS A 19 12.36 -10.31 34.26
N GLY A 20 12.94 -11.42 33.81
CA GLY A 20 12.93 -11.83 32.42
C GLY A 20 11.63 -12.54 32.05
N GLN A 21 10.55 -11.79 31.77
CA GLN A 21 9.41 -12.36 31.08
C GLN A 21 9.87 -12.71 29.66
N GLY A 22 9.94 -14.01 29.32
CA GLY A 22 10.18 -14.42 27.93
C GLY A 22 9.09 -13.86 27.01
N THR A 23 9.40 -13.68 25.72
CA THR A 23 8.52 -13.03 24.73
C THR A 23 7.18 -13.74 24.49
N TYR A 24 6.93 -14.88 25.13
CA TYR A 24 5.69 -15.64 25.02
C TYR A 24 4.91 -15.52 26.33
N PRO A 25 3.81 -14.74 26.36
CA PRO A 25 2.94 -14.70 27.53
C PRO A 25 2.45 -16.11 27.85
N LEU A 26 2.29 -16.43 29.14
CA LEU A 26 1.72 -17.70 29.59
C LEU A 26 0.35 -17.89 28.94
N ASP A 27 0.27 -18.83 28.00
CA ASP A 27 -0.97 -19.21 27.34
C ASP A 27 -1.77 -20.15 28.25
N ILE A 28 -2.72 -19.58 28.98
CA ILE A 28 -3.57 -20.29 29.96
C ILE A 28 -4.50 -21.31 29.27
N PHE A 29 -4.66 -21.23 27.94
CA PHE A 29 -5.50 -22.13 27.16
C PHE A 29 -4.78 -22.62 25.89
N TYR A 30 -3.59 -23.23 26.07
CA TYR A 30 -2.79 -23.75 24.96
C TYR A 30 -3.58 -24.70 24.03
N GLU A 31 -4.55 -25.44 24.58
CA GLU A 31 -5.40 -26.39 23.85
C GLU A 31 -6.36 -25.75 22.85
N MET A 32 -6.62 -24.43 22.98
CA MET A 32 -7.48 -23.69 22.04
C MET A 32 -6.69 -22.78 21.09
N HIS A 33 -5.49 -22.34 21.47
CA HIS A 33 -4.64 -21.49 20.61
C HIS A 33 -3.91 -22.30 19.54
N TYR A 34 -3.52 -23.55 19.84
CA TYR A 34 -2.83 -24.43 18.92
C TYR A 34 -3.66 -25.69 18.65
N GLN A 35 -4.04 -25.88 17.39
CA GLN A 35 -4.75 -27.08 16.96
C GLN A 35 -3.74 -28.10 16.40
N GLN A 36 -4.11 -29.38 16.43
CA GLN A 36 -3.34 -30.45 15.77
C GLN A 36 -3.42 -30.36 14.23
N THR A 37 -4.32 -29.53 13.71
CA THR A 37 -4.45 -29.20 12.29
C THR A 37 -3.66 -27.94 11.94
N TYR A 38 -3.01 -27.96 10.79
CA TYR A 38 -2.23 -26.83 10.28
C TYR A 38 -3.08 -25.88 9.45
N LYS A 39 -3.01 -24.58 9.76
CA LYS A 39 -3.59 -23.54 8.91
C LYS A 39 -2.68 -23.24 7.72
N SER A 40 -3.26 -22.61 6.69
CA SER A 40 -2.49 -22.10 5.56
C SER A 40 -1.49 -21.04 6.05
N GLY A 41 -0.20 -21.38 6.05
CA GLY A 41 0.86 -20.51 6.54
C GLY A 41 1.61 -21.07 7.76
N GLU A 42 1.04 -22.05 8.46
CA GLU A 42 1.68 -22.69 9.61
C GLU A 42 2.70 -23.76 9.17
N PRO A 43 3.87 -23.86 9.83
CA PRO A 43 4.78 -24.99 9.62
C PRO A 43 4.14 -26.31 10.08
N PRO A 44 4.42 -27.46 9.42
CA PRO A 44 5.24 -27.62 8.23
C PRO A 44 4.45 -27.32 6.96
N ARG A 45 4.92 -26.34 6.16
CA ARG A 45 4.35 -26.07 4.83
C ARG A 45 4.95 -27.01 3.80
N LEU A 46 4.13 -27.92 3.29
CA LEU A 46 4.52 -28.80 2.19
C LEU A 46 4.37 -28.05 0.87
N ALA A 47 5.45 -28.01 0.09
CA ALA A 47 5.37 -27.55 -1.29
C ALA A 47 4.66 -28.59 -2.16
N GLY A 48 3.98 -28.15 -3.22
CA GLY A 48 3.51 -29.05 -4.26
C GLY A 48 4.68 -29.78 -4.92
N VAL A 49 4.45 -31.02 -5.34
CA VAL A 49 5.42 -31.79 -6.14
C VAL A 49 5.62 -31.11 -7.49
N GLU A 50 6.85 -31.11 -8.01
CA GLU A 50 7.16 -30.51 -9.30
C GLU A 50 6.34 -31.16 -10.43
N GLY A 51 5.72 -30.34 -11.28
CA GLY A 51 4.86 -30.79 -12.37
C GLY A 51 3.42 -31.14 -11.96
N ALA A 52 3.06 -31.07 -10.67
CA ALA A 52 1.68 -31.25 -10.25
C ALA A 52 0.79 -30.12 -10.80
N VAL A 53 -0.23 -30.51 -11.56
CA VAL A 53 -1.28 -29.61 -12.03
C VAL A 53 -2.53 -29.78 -11.15
N PRO A 54 -3.18 -28.69 -10.74
CA PRO A 54 -4.50 -28.78 -10.11
C PRO A 54 -5.46 -29.53 -11.03
N VAL A 55 -6.31 -30.36 -10.43
CA VAL A 55 -7.39 -31.05 -11.16
C VAL A 55 -8.36 -30.05 -11.79
N ASP A 56 -8.77 -30.29 -13.03
CA ASP A 56 -9.54 -29.34 -13.86
C ASP A 56 -10.89 -28.88 -13.25
N TRP A 57 -11.44 -29.64 -12.30
CA TRP A 57 -12.69 -29.32 -11.61
C TRP A 57 -12.50 -28.34 -10.44
N VAL A 58 -11.27 -28.06 -10.00
CA VAL A 58 -10.98 -27.02 -9.02
C VAL A 58 -10.73 -25.71 -9.76
N PRO A 59 -11.63 -24.72 -9.68
CA PRO A 59 -11.41 -23.44 -10.33
C PRO A 59 -10.13 -22.81 -9.79
N ALA A 60 -9.34 -22.21 -10.68
CA ALA A 60 -8.18 -21.45 -10.26
C ALA A 60 -8.60 -20.39 -9.22
N PRO A 61 -7.80 -20.19 -8.16
CA PRO A 61 -8.10 -19.18 -7.16
C PRO A 61 -8.28 -17.83 -7.87
N LYS A 62 -9.46 -17.25 -7.71
CA LYS A 62 -9.73 -15.88 -8.16
C LYS A 62 -9.49 -14.96 -6.99
N SER A 63 -8.66 -13.95 -7.20
CA SER A 63 -8.52 -12.88 -6.21
C SER A 63 -9.88 -12.24 -5.94
N THR A 64 -10.20 -12.04 -4.67
CA THR A 64 -11.44 -11.38 -4.21
C THR A 64 -11.21 -9.89 -3.91
N SER A 65 -10.00 -9.36 -4.11
CA SER A 65 -9.66 -7.94 -3.90
C SER A 65 -9.89 -7.09 -5.16
N PHE A 66 -9.73 -5.77 -5.05
CA PHE A 66 -9.70 -4.85 -6.19
C PHE A 66 -8.56 -5.26 -7.14
N ASN A 67 -8.88 -5.70 -8.36
CA ASN A 67 -7.89 -6.30 -9.28
C ASN A 67 -7.81 -5.54 -10.62
N THR A 68 -7.91 -4.21 -10.60
CA THR A 68 -7.65 -3.43 -11.82
C THR A 68 -6.16 -3.48 -12.14
N GLY A 69 -5.80 -3.34 -13.42
CA GLY A 69 -4.40 -3.28 -13.85
C GLY A 69 -3.62 -2.17 -13.13
N GLN A 70 -4.27 -1.01 -12.92
CA GLN A 70 -3.73 0.11 -12.16
C GLN A 70 -3.41 -0.26 -10.71
N HIS A 71 -4.35 -0.88 -9.99
CA HIS A 71 -4.13 -1.27 -8.60
C HIS A 71 -3.04 -2.33 -8.47
N LEU A 72 -3.05 -3.33 -9.36
CA LEU A 72 -2.04 -4.37 -9.39
C LEU A 72 -0.64 -3.80 -9.67
N PHE A 73 -0.54 -2.82 -10.58
CA PHE A 73 0.70 -2.11 -10.86
C PHE A 73 1.18 -1.28 -9.67
N SER A 74 0.27 -0.54 -9.02
CA SER A 74 0.62 0.32 -7.89
C SER A 74 1.18 -0.48 -6.71
N VAL A 75 0.61 -1.66 -6.44
CA VAL A 75 1.05 -2.53 -5.34
C VAL A 75 2.33 -3.30 -5.66
N ASN A 76 2.47 -3.82 -6.89
CA ASN A 76 3.54 -4.79 -7.21
C ASN A 76 4.72 -4.20 -7.97
N CYS A 77 4.52 -3.11 -8.73
CA CYS A 77 5.48 -2.64 -9.74
C CYS A 77 6.01 -1.24 -9.43
N SER A 78 5.15 -0.34 -8.93
CA SER A 78 5.46 1.09 -8.77
C SER A 78 6.63 1.36 -7.81
N ILE A 79 6.89 0.45 -6.86
CA ILE A 79 7.94 0.60 -5.87
C ILE A 79 9.34 0.64 -6.48
N CYS A 80 9.54 -0.06 -7.61
CA CYS A 80 10.80 -0.05 -8.38
C CYS A 80 10.66 0.73 -9.70
N HIS A 81 9.53 0.61 -10.39
CA HIS A 81 9.34 1.25 -11.70
C HIS A 81 8.77 2.67 -11.63
N GLY A 82 8.35 3.14 -10.45
CA GLY A 82 7.65 4.42 -10.27
C GLY A 82 6.18 4.33 -10.68
N GLN A 83 5.36 5.28 -10.21
CA GLN A 83 3.94 5.35 -10.59
C GLN A 83 3.76 5.67 -12.08
N ASP A 84 4.74 6.35 -12.68
CA ASP A 84 4.77 6.67 -14.11
C ASP A 84 5.41 5.56 -14.97
N ALA A 85 5.81 4.44 -14.35
CA ALA A 85 6.46 3.30 -14.99
C ALA A 85 7.77 3.60 -15.75
N LYS A 86 8.44 4.74 -15.46
CA LYS A 86 9.67 5.15 -16.16
C LYS A 86 10.96 4.60 -15.54
N GLY A 87 10.85 3.76 -14.51
CA GLY A 87 12.02 3.20 -13.83
C GLY A 87 12.63 4.12 -12.79
N ARG A 88 11.80 4.90 -12.09
CA ARG A 88 12.21 5.87 -11.05
C ARG A 88 11.47 5.63 -9.74
N GLY A 89 11.34 4.36 -9.35
CA GLY A 89 10.69 4.00 -8.10
C GLY A 89 11.64 4.18 -6.90
N PRO A 90 11.09 4.48 -5.70
CA PRO A 90 11.89 4.78 -4.51
C PRO A 90 12.84 3.64 -4.11
N VAL A 91 12.44 2.38 -4.31
CA VAL A 91 13.32 1.24 -3.99
C VAL A 91 14.43 1.10 -5.03
N LEU A 92 14.16 1.39 -6.30
CA LEU A 92 15.21 1.34 -7.32
C LEU A 92 16.26 2.43 -7.09
N GLU A 93 15.83 3.64 -6.74
CA GLU A 93 16.72 4.75 -6.35
C GLU A 93 17.56 4.36 -5.13
N MET A 94 16.93 3.84 -4.07
CA MET A 94 17.66 3.32 -2.90
C MET A 94 18.68 2.23 -3.27
N MET A 95 18.31 1.29 -4.14
CA MET A 95 19.21 0.22 -4.59
C MET A 95 20.42 0.77 -5.34
N ARG A 96 20.23 1.78 -6.20
CA ARG A 96 21.32 2.45 -6.91
C ARG A 96 22.25 3.19 -5.95
N GLU A 97 21.67 4.01 -5.07
CA GLU A 97 22.43 4.93 -4.22
C GLU A 97 23.12 4.23 -3.04
N SER A 98 22.42 3.32 -2.36
CA SER A 98 22.93 2.66 -1.15
C SER A 98 23.66 1.35 -1.42
N TYR A 99 23.34 0.66 -2.51
CA TYR A 99 23.86 -0.68 -2.80
C TYR A 99 24.63 -0.78 -4.12
N GLY A 100 24.79 0.33 -4.85
CA GLY A 100 25.53 0.37 -6.12
C GLY A 100 24.89 -0.49 -7.22
N TYR A 101 23.60 -0.82 -7.09
CA TYR A 101 22.92 -1.66 -8.06
C TYR A 101 22.75 -0.93 -9.39
N THR A 102 23.12 -1.60 -10.49
CA THR A 102 22.87 -1.11 -11.84
C THR A 102 21.80 -1.98 -12.49
N PRO A 103 20.66 -1.40 -12.91
CA PRO A 103 19.61 -2.16 -13.58
C PRO A 103 20.13 -2.81 -14.85
N VAL A 104 19.72 -4.06 -15.11
CA VAL A 104 20.05 -4.78 -16.35
C VAL A 104 19.57 -4.01 -17.60
N ILE A 105 18.47 -3.27 -17.47
CA ILE A 105 17.96 -2.34 -18.46
C ILE A 105 17.93 -0.96 -17.81
N ASP A 106 18.72 0.00 -18.34
CA ASP A 106 18.78 1.38 -17.86
C ASP A 106 18.45 2.38 -18.99
N PRO A 107 17.39 3.21 -18.85
CA PRO A 107 16.39 3.19 -17.79
C PRO A 107 15.44 1.98 -17.92
N PRO A 108 14.94 1.41 -16.80
CA PRO A 108 13.93 0.35 -16.83
C PRO A 108 12.52 0.93 -17.08
N ASP A 109 12.40 1.67 -18.19
CA ASP A 109 11.18 2.33 -18.65
C ASP A 109 10.26 1.32 -19.36
N LEU A 110 9.04 1.19 -18.82
CA LEU A 110 8.03 0.27 -19.33
C LEU A 110 7.08 0.94 -20.34
N THR A 111 7.03 2.26 -20.39
CA THR A 111 6.05 3.03 -21.20
C THR A 111 6.19 2.82 -22.70
N ARG A 112 7.37 2.36 -23.16
CA ARG A 112 7.67 2.08 -24.58
C ARG A 112 7.68 0.60 -24.91
N LYS A 113 7.36 -0.27 -23.95
CA LYS A 113 7.39 -1.73 -24.17
C LYS A 113 6.05 -2.19 -24.73
N PRO A 114 6.03 -3.03 -25.78
CA PRO A 114 4.78 -3.60 -26.25
C PRO A 114 4.17 -4.50 -25.17
N LYS A 115 2.83 -4.53 -25.07
CA LYS A 115 2.08 -5.37 -24.12
C LYS A 115 2.61 -6.80 -24.06
N ALA A 116 2.86 -7.41 -25.22
CA ALA A 116 3.38 -8.77 -25.32
C ALA A 116 4.75 -8.97 -24.64
N ALA A 117 5.64 -7.96 -24.68
CA ALA A 117 6.92 -8.03 -24.00
C ALA A 117 6.75 -7.97 -22.47
N ILE A 118 5.87 -7.09 -21.98
CA ILE A 118 5.56 -6.98 -20.55
C ILE A 118 4.98 -8.31 -20.05
N MET A 119 4.01 -8.87 -20.76
CA MET A 119 3.44 -10.18 -20.42
C MET A 119 4.49 -11.28 -20.43
N GLY A 120 5.40 -11.29 -21.40
CA GLY A 120 6.50 -12.26 -21.47
C GLY A 120 7.41 -12.22 -20.26
N ILE A 121 7.75 -11.01 -19.78
CA ILE A 121 8.57 -10.79 -18.58
C ILE A 121 7.81 -11.27 -17.33
N LEU A 122 6.54 -10.89 -17.18
CA LEU A 122 5.73 -11.23 -16.00
C LEU A 122 5.38 -12.73 -15.92
N ARG A 123 5.31 -13.43 -17.05
CA ARG A 123 5.08 -14.89 -17.12
C ARG A 123 6.32 -15.73 -16.80
N SER A 124 7.47 -15.11 -16.56
CA SER A 124 8.67 -15.84 -16.15
C SER A 124 8.52 -16.45 -14.76
N VAL A 125 8.77 -17.76 -14.65
CA VAL A 125 8.80 -18.50 -13.37
C VAL A 125 10.17 -18.41 -12.67
N THR A 126 11.16 -17.83 -13.34
CA THR A 126 12.50 -17.50 -12.82
C THR A 126 12.73 -15.99 -12.89
N ARG A 127 13.79 -15.49 -12.22
CA ARG A 127 14.15 -14.06 -12.25
C ARG A 127 14.32 -13.60 -13.70
N PRO A 128 13.51 -12.64 -14.19
CA PRO A 128 13.67 -12.12 -15.55
C PRO A 128 15.04 -11.46 -15.70
N PHE A 129 15.66 -11.58 -16.88
CA PHE A 129 16.98 -11.00 -17.19
C PHE A 129 18.18 -11.59 -16.43
N GLY A 130 18.03 -12.75 -15.79
CA GLY A 130 19.13 -13.50 -15.21
C GLY A 130 19.33 -13.27 -13.70
N PRO A 131 20.43 -13.82 -13.13
CA PRO A 131 20.65 -13.82 -11.68
C PRO A 131 20.90 -12.43 -11.09
N ASP A 132 21.47 -11.51 -11.88
CA ASP A 132 21.76 -10.14 -11.46
C ASP A 132 20.52 -9.25 -11.38
N SER A 133 19.39 -9.73 -11.90
CA SER A 133 18.12 -9.01 -11.83
C SER A 133 17.49 -9.10 -10.44
N VAL A 134 17.14 -7.94 -9.91
CA VAL A 134 16.37 -7.81 -8.67
C VAL A 134 14.86 -8.01 -8.89
N MET A 135 14.41 -8.13 -10.15
CA MET A 135 12.99 -8.32 -10.47
C MET A 135 12.51 -9.72 -10.04
N PRO A 136 11.47 -9.83 -9.19
CA PRO A 136 10.92 -11.12 -8.78
C PRO A 136 10.22 -11.89 -9.93
N PRO A 137 10.14 -13.23 -9.86
CA PRO A 137 9.34 -14.03 -10.78
C PRO A 137 7.84 -13.94 -10.47
N PHE A 138 7.15 -12.96 -11.06
CA PHE A 138 5.73 -12.68 -10.78
C PHE A 138 4.75 -13.76 -11.21
N ALA A 139 5.13 -14.69 -12.10
CA ALA A 139 4.27 -15.80 -12.53
C ALA A 139 3.84 -16.73 -11.40
N LYS A 140 4.54 -16.69 -10.26
CA LYS A 140 4.19 -17.46 -9.04
C LYS A 140 3.27 -16.71 -8.09
N LEU A 141 3.06 -15.41 -8.33
CA LEU A 141 2.34 -14.49 -7.44
C LEU A 141 1.06 -13.95 -8.07
N LEU A 142 1.04 -13.84 -9.39
CA LEU A 142 -0.06 -13.28 -10.16
C LEU A 142 -0.68 -14.33 -11.08
N THR A 143 -2.00 -14.30 -11.19
CA THR A 143 -2.76 -15.08 -12.17
C THR A 143 -2.54 -14.54 -13.59
N SER A 144 -2.83 -15.37 -14.60
CA SER A 144 -2.75 -14.96 -16.01
C SER A 144 -3.60 -13.74 -16.33
N GLY A 145 -4.79 -13.62 -15.72
CA GLY A 145 -5.68 -12.47 -15.90
C GLY A 145 -5.13 -11.20 -15.27
N GLU A 146 -4.52 -11.29 -14.09
CA GLU A 146 -3.86 -10.16 -13.42
C GLU A 146 -2.63 -9.68 -14.20
N ILE A 147 -1.82 -10.61 -14.73
CA ILE A 147 -0.68 -10.29 -15.60
C ILE A 147 -1.15 -9.54 -16.85
N GLU A 148 -2.25 -9.98 -17.46
CA GLU A 148 -2.81 -9.31 -18.63
C GLU A 148 -3.35 -7.92 -18.29
N ALA A 149 -4.04 -7.77 -17.16
CA ALA A 149 -4.55 -6.48 -16.70
C ALA A 149 -3.43 -5.47 -16.44
N ILE A 150 -2.32 -5.89 -15.80
CA ILE A 150 -1.13 -5.04 -15.59
C ILE A 150 -0.52 -4.64 -16.93
N ALA A 151 -0.33 -5.62 -17.83
CA ALA A 151 0.30 -5.35 -19.12
C ALA A 151 -0.55 -4.41 -19.98
N GLU A 152 -1.87 -4.57 -19.95
CA GLU A 152 -2.82 -3.65 -20.58
C GLU A 152 -2.63 -2.24 -20.02
N TYR A 153 -2.77 -2.06 -18.71
CA TYR A 153 -2.62 -0.77 -18.01
C TYR A 153 -1.33 -0.03 -18.38
N ILE A 154 -0.19 -0.72 -18.36
CA ILE A 154 1.11 -0.11 -18.72
C ILE A 154 1.12 0.30 -20.21
N SER A 155 0.61 -0.56 -21.09
CA SER A 155 0.72 -0.38 -22.54
C SER A 155 -0.28 0.59 -23.15
N THR A 156 -1.39 0.89 -22.46
CA THR A 156 -2.47 1.74 -23.00
C THR A 156 -2.70 2.99 -22.17
N GLU A 157 -2.71 2.89 -20.84
CA GLU A 157 -3.02 4.02 -19.96
C GLU A 157 -1.75 4.82 -19.60
N LEU A 158 -0.61 4.14 -19.36
CA LEU A 158 0.66 4.79 -19.04
C LEU A 158 1.52 5.14 -20.26
N ALA A 159 1.47 4.34 -21.32
CA ALA A 159 2.22 4.61 -22.56
C ALA A 159 1.75 5.88 -23.30
N VAL A 160 0.49 6.29 -23.09
CA VAL A 160 -0.11 7.50 -23.67
C VAL A 160 0.24 8.76 -22.83
N ALA A 161 0.77 8.60 -21.62
CA ALA A 161 1.03 9.67 -20.67
C ALA A 161 2.49 10.16 -20.65
N ALA A 162 2.94 10.84 -21.71
CA ALA A 162 4.06 11.79 -21.62
C ALA A 162 3.98 12.91 -22.66
N PRO A 163 4.07 14.18 -22.22
CA PRO A 163 2.97 14.98 -21.67
C PRO A 163 2.22 15.74 -22.79
N PRO A 164 1.01 16.23 -22.49
CA PRO A 164 0.70 17.60 -22.79
C PRO A 164 0.58 18.35 -21.45
N THR A 165 1.21 19.50 -21.38
CA THR A 165 0.55 20.67 -20.80
C THR A 165 -0.90 20.67 -21.28
N GLY A 166 -1.84 20.29 -20.41
CA GLY A 166 -3.25 20.13 -20.77
C GLY A 166 -3.69 18.67 -20.92
N GLU A 167 -4.17 18.12 -19.81
CA GLU A 167 -5.29 17.18 -19.66
C GLU A 167 -6.15 16.91 -20.93
N PRO A 168 -6.43 15.63 -21.27
CA PRO A 168 -7.63 15.28 -22.03
C PRO A 168 -8.64 14.50 -21.16
N ALA A 169 -9.70 15.24 -20.81
CA ALA A 169 -11.09 14.85 -20.56
C ALA A 169 -11.38 13.40 -20.11
N ALA A 170 -11.54 13.26 -18.79
CA ALA A 170 -12.42 12.25 -18.22
C ALA A 170 -13.87 12.45 -18.71
N THR A 171 -14.55 11.35 -19.04
CA THR A 171 -15.98 11.34 -19.25
C THR A 171 -16.67 11.85 -17.98
N LYS A 172 -17.25 13.05 -18.08
CA LYS A 172 -18.01 13.73 -17.02
C LYS A 172 -19.06 12.80 -16.40
N ALA A 173 -18.90 12.49 -15.12
CA ALA A 173 -20.03 12.63 -14.19
C ALA A 173 -20.28 14.13 -13.99
N PRO A 174 -21.52 14.59 -13.78
CA PRO A 174 -21.85 16.01 -13.79
C PRO A 174 -21.01 16.77 -12.76
N ALA A 175 -20.28 17.78 -13.22
CA ALA A 175 -19.62 18.73 -12.34
C ALA A 175 -20.69 19.35 -11.43
N ALA A 176 -20.47 19.28 -10.11
CA ALA A 176 -21.20 20.11 -9.17
C ALA A 176 -20.99 21.57 -9.57
N THR A 177 -22.07 22.33 -9.66
CA THR A 177 -22.06 23.74 -10.05
C THR A 177 -21.07 24.51 -9.16
N PRO A 178 -20.15 25.30 -9.70
CA PRO A 178 -19.26 26.13 -8.88
C PRO A 178 -20.11 27.07 -8.03
N VAL A 179 -20.02 26.95 -6.70
CA VAL A 179 -20.60 27.91 -5.78
C VAL A 179 -19.59 29.06 -5.66
N PRO A 180 -19.90 30.29 -6.12
CA PRO A 180 -18.99 31.42 -5.98
C PRO A 180 -18.70 31.69 -4.50
N GLY A 181 -17.42 31.70 -4.12
CA GLY A 181 -16.97 31.91 -2.74
C GLY A 181 -16.70 30.64 -1.93
N ALA A 182 -16.86 29.44 -2.51
CA ALA A 182 -16.51 28.19 -1.84
C ALA A 182 -15.01 27.87 -1.96
N LEU A 183 -14.42 27.40 -0.86
CA LEU A 183 -13.07 26.86 -0.81
C LEU A 183 -13.06 25.48 -1.49
N GLN A 184 -12.45 25.44 -2.68
CA GLN A 184 -12.28 24.21 -3.45
C GLN A 184 -11.06 23.47 -2.92
N ILE A 185 -11.24 22.23 -2.48
CA ILE A 185 -10.15 21.35 -2.03
C ILE A 185 -10.25 20.08 -2.86
N SER A 186 -9.13 19.56 -3.34
CA SER A 186 -9.09 18.35 -4.14
C SER A 186 -8.11 17.34 -3.56
N ALA A 187 -8.29 16.05 -3.88
CA ALA A 187 -7.18 15.11 -3.78
C ALA A 187 -6.10 15.47 -4.82
N ASP A 188 -4.81 15.29 -4.48
CA ASP A 188 -3.71 15.44 -5.44
C ASP A 188 -3.57 14.18 -6.30
N GLY A 189 -4.49 14.01 -7.25
CA GLY A 189 -4.60 12.80 -8.05
C GLY A 189 -4.77 11.57 -7.16
N ASP A 190 -3.89 10.58 -7.33
CA ASP A 190 -3.87 9.36 -6.51
C ASP A 190 -2.94 9.44 -5.29
N ASN A 191 -2.29 10.59 -5.04
CA ASN A 191 -1.43 10.75 -3.87
C ASN A 191 -2.27 10.88 -2.58
N LEU A 192 -1.76 10.37 -1.46
CA LEU A 192 -2.40 10.50 -0.13
C LEU A 192 -2.19 11.90 0.48
N LYS A 193 -2.52 12.95 -0.29
CA LYS A 193 -2.45 14.35 0.13
C LYS A 193 -3.48 15.18 -0.63
N PHE A 194 -3.89 16.29 -0.02
CA PHE A 194 -4.69 17.31 -0.68
C PHE A 194 -3.82 18.11 -1.67
N ASP A 195 -4.46 18.67 -2.68
CA ASP A 195 -3.87 19.61 -3.64
C ASP A 195 -3.35 20.90 -2.97
N GLN A 196 -3.90 21.23 -1.79
CA GLN A 196 -3.54 22.38 -0.99
C GLN A 196 -2.86 21.97 0.32
N SER A 197 -1.73 22.61 0.61
CA SER A 197 -0.97 22.40 1.85
C SER A 197 -1.36 23.38 2.97
N GLN A 198 -2.07 24.47 2.62
CA GLN A 198 -2.52 25.53 3.51
C GLN A 198 -3.90 26.00 3.06
N LEU A 199 -4.78 26.31 4.01
CA LEU A 199 -6.06 26.95 3.73
C LEU A 199 -5.92 28.47 3.94
N PRO A 200 -6.68 29.30 3.20
CA PRO A 200 -6.64 30.74 3.38
C PRO A 200 -7.12 31.15 4.77
N GLU A 201 -6.47 32.17 5.34
CA GLU A 201 -6.92 32.78 6.60
C GLU A 201 -8.26 33.52 6.36
N VAL A 202 -9.23 33.26 7.23
CA VAL A 202 -10.56 33.89 7.19
C VAL A 202 -10.83 34.66 8.47
N SER A 203 -11.52 35.79 8.35
CA SER A 203 -11.94 36.58 9.50
C SER A 203 -12.98 35.83 10.33
N THR A 204 -12.96 36.03 11.65
CA THR A 204 -13.94 35.41 12.55
C THR A 204 -15.38 35.82 12.18
N GLY A 205 -16.29 34.86 12.11
CA GLY A 205 -17.70 35.08 11.75
C GLY A 205 -18.02 34.99 10.26
N THR A 206 -17.02 34.71 9.40
CA THR A 206 -17.24 34.42 7.98
C THR A 206 -17.72 32.98 7.79
N GLU A 207 -18.80 32.81 7.03
CA GLU A 207 -19.28 31.48 6.59
C GLU A 207 -18.38 30.97 5.47
N VAL A 208 -17.81 29.77 5.65
CA VAL A 208 -16.91 29.13 4.68
C VAL A 208 -17.59 27.89 4.14
N VAL A 209 -17.87 27.88 2.84
CA VAL A 209 -18.36 26.69 2.13
C VAL A 209 -17.17 25.93 1.61
N VAL A 210 -16.98 24.68 2.03
CA VAL A 210 -15.93 23.80 1.52
C VAL A 210 -16.53 22.86 0.49
N VAL A 211 -15.91 22.79 -0.67
CA VAL A 211 -16.24 21.80 -1.70
C VAL A 211 -15.03 20.90 -1.86
N PHE A 212 -15.18 19.65 -1.45
CA PHE A 212 -14.14 18.65 -1.66
C PHE A 212 -14.40 17.86 -2.96
N SER A 213 -13.40 17.81 -3.81
CA SER A 213 -13.42 17.02 -5.04
C SER A 213 -12.44 15.85 -4.92
N ASN A 214 -12.97 14.63 -4.84
CA ASN A 214 -12.13 13.46 -4.98
C ASN A 214 -11.88 13.18 -6.48
N VAL A 215 -10.72 13.57 -6.97
CA VAL A 215 -10.28 13.30 -8.35
C VAL A 215 -9.43 12.04 -8.48
N SER A 216 -9.21 11.30 -7.39
CA SER A 216 -8.46 10.04 -7.43
C SER A 216 -9.25 8.96 -8.17
N GLY A 217 -8.55 8.19 -9.00
CA GLY A 217 -9.10 6.99 -9.63
C GLY A 217 -8.92 5.73 -8.78
N ILE A 218 -8.09 5.79 -7.74
CA ILE A 218 -7.69 4.64 -6.90
C ILE A 218 -8.26 4.74 -5.48
N ASN A 219 -8.12 5.90 -4.85
CA ASN A 219 -8.39 6.09 -3.44
C ASN A 219 -9.74 6.79 -3.22
N GLN A 220 -10.46 6.33 -2.20
CA GLN A 220 -11.55 7.12 -1.65
C GLN A 220 -10.94 8.13 -0.68
N HIS A 221 -11.02 9.40 -1.03
CA HIS A 221 -10.67 10.48 -0.14
C HIS A 221 -11.94 11.07 0.48
N ASN A 222 -11.85 11.37 1.76
CA ASN A 222 -12.73 12.27 2.47
C ASN A 222 -11.91 13.49 2.92
N TRP A 223 -12.58 14.60 3.20
CA TRP A 223 -11.96 15.74 3.85
C TRP A 223 -12.52 15.89 5.27
N VAL A 224 -11.63 16.10 6.24
CA VAL A 224 -11.98 16.22 7.66
C VAL A 224 -11.20 17.38 8.27
N LEU A 225 -11.93 18.28 8.93
CA LEU A 225 -11.40 19.37 9.72
C LEU A 225 -11.30 18.95 11.19
N VAL A 226 -10.13 19.12 11.77
CA VAL A 226 -9.80 18.70 13.14
C VAL A 226 -9.04 19.79 13.88
N PRO A 227 -9.07 19.84 15.23
CA PRO A 227 -8.19 20.69 16.01
C PRO A 227 -6.71 20.43 15.71
N SER A 228 -5.88 21.46 15.88
CA SER A 228 -4.44 21.31 15.69
C SER A 228 -3.87 20.24 16.64
N GLY A 229 -3.06 19.32 16.10
CA GLY A 229 -2.43 18.24 16.85
C GLY A 229 -3.26 16.97 17.01
N THR A 230 -4.53 16.93 16.61
CA THR A 230 -5.39 15.72 16.74
C THR A 230 -5.47 14.88 15.47
N LYS A 231 -4.94 15.38 14.34
CA LYS A 231 -4.98 14.74 13.02
C LYS A 231 -4.65 13.25 13.04
N ASP A 232 -3.51 12.87 13.62
CA ASP A 232 -3.02 11.48 13.55
C ASP A 232 -3.92 10.54 14.38
N ALA A 233 -4.46 11.03 15.50
CA ALA A 233 -5.39 10.26 16.32
C ALA A 233 -6.75 10.06 15.62
N VAL A 234 -7.28 11.10 14.97
CA VAL A 234 -8.51 11.01 14.16
C VAL A 234 -8.30 10.04 12.99
N ALA A 235 -7.16 10.14 12.28
CA ALA A 235 -6.85 9.23 11.17
C ALA A 235 -6.77 7.77 11.64
N GLN A 236 -6.14 7.49 12.78
CA GLN A 236 -6.05 6.14 13.34
C GLN A 236 -7.41 5.56 13.74
N ARG A 237 -8.29 6.37 14.34
CA ARG A 237 -9.67 5.97 14.65
C ARG A 237 -10.49 5.74 13.37
N GLY A 238 -10.27 6.56 12.35
CA GLY A 238 -10.87 6.40 11.02
C GLY A 238 -10.52 5.07 10.33
N VAL A 239 -9.26 4.64 10.40
CA VAL A 239 -8.83 3.31 9.90
C VAL A 239 -9.59 2.19 10.61
N THR A 240 -9.84 2.33 11.91
CA THR A 240 -10.59 1.34 12.70
C THR A 240 -12.09 1.36 12.37
N ALA A 241 -12.66 2.54 12.10
CA ALA A 241 -14.06 2.70 11.71
C ALA A 241 -14.36 2.08 10.33
N GLY A 242 -13.36 2.07 9.43
CA GLY A 242 -13.40 1.39 8.15
C GLY A 242 -14.29 2.07 7.08
N PRO A 243 -14.37 1.47 5.88
CA PRO A 243 -15.01 2.10 4.72
C PRO A 243 -16.53 2.25 4.87
N GLN A 244 -17.19 1.42 5.67
CA GLN A 244 -18.64 1.51 5.88
C GLN A 244 -19.06 2.78 6.63
N ASN A 245 -18.13 3.40 7.36
CA ASN A 245 -18.32 4.67 8.05
C ASN A 245 -17.57 5.82 7.35
N GLY A 246 -17.25 5.65 6.06
CA GLY A 246 -16.50 6.66 5.30
C GLY A 246 -15.12 6.96 5.89
N TRP A 247 -14.48 5.98 6.54
CA TRP A 247 -13.18 6.13 7.21
C TRP A 247 -13.16 7.18 8.32
N LEU A 248 -14.31 7.44 8.95
CA LEU A 248 -14.43 8.37 10.07
C LEU A 248 -15.16 7.68 11.22
N GLN A 249 -14.68 7.86 12.45
CA GLN A 249 -15.39 7.34 13.62
C GLN A 249 -16.69 8.14 13.82
N PRO A 250 -17.87 7.48 13.90
CA PRO A 250 -19.11 8.17 14.17
C PRO A 250 -19.06 8.89 15.52
N GLY A 251 -19.37 10.20 15.52
CA GLY A 251 -19.39 11.02 16.74
C GLY A 251 -18.01 11.29 17.34
N ASP A 252 -16.94 11.27 16.53
CA ASP A 252 -15.59 11.58 16.99
C ASP A 252 -15.52 13.02 17.56
N PRO A 253 -15.07 13.20 18.83
CA PRO A 253 -15.05 14.51 19.48
C PRO A 253 -14.00 15.47 18.90
N ASP A 254 -13.02 14.95 18.16
CA ASP A 254 -11.95 15.75 17.54
C ASP A 254 -12.26 16.11 16.08
N VAL A 255 -13.49 15.85 15.61
CA VAL A 255 -13.96 16.24 14.28
C VAL A 255 -14.82 17.49 14.38
N ILE A 256 -14.39 18.56 13.71
CA ILE A 256 -15.12 19.84 13.65
C ILE A 256 -16.10 19.82 12.48
N ALA A 257 -15.64 19.34 11.32
CA ALA A 257 -16.44 19.21 10.11
C ALA A 257 -15.85 18.12 9.20
N SER A 258 -16.67 17.52 8.36
CA SER A 258 -16.22 16.57 7.34
C SER A 258 -17.10 16.64 6.11
N THR A 259 -16.60 16.13 5.00
CA THR A 259 -17.38 15.90 3.78
C THR A 259 -17.84 14.44 3.75
N ASP A 260 -19.10 14.22 3.38
CA ASP A 260 -19.69 12.88 3.21
C ASP A 260 -19.18 12.16 1.96
#